data_AF-A0A5J5NAB0-F1
#
_entry.id   AF-A0A5J5NAB0-F1
#
_cell.length_a   1.000
_cell.length_b   1.000
_cell.length_c   1.000
_cell.angle_alpha   90.00
_cell.angle_beta   90.00
_cell.angle_gamma   90.00
#
_symmetry.space_group_name_H-M   'P 1'
#
loop_
_entity.id
_entity.type
_entity.pdbx_description
1 polymer ?
#
loop_
_entity_poly.entity_id
_entity_poly.type
_entity_poly.pdbx_seq_one_letter_code
_entity_poly.pdbx_strand_id
1 'polypeptide(L)'
;MVDPANTPLGKMLLEEITPVVMVLCTPLVEESCLKNGLSFVQMLSPFCDFTNIDVPVRTASDQPYRLHKFKLRLFYASDIWQPNLEVAKERLKQVITKAGEDDFPEISSDLPQVNDLLSRHESEILPTWFQFFNKELKLGSPVQQNATRCGFWWIEMLKTRNQIKEAATVYFRICGEDLLHSAVMLEQASFCYLLSKPPMLHKYGFHLVLSGDHYKKCDQIKHAICTYRNAVSVYRGTTWNLIKDRVHFHIGQWYASLGMYDVAVTHMLEILASSHQSKTSQELFLRDFLHIVQAHLPGPKKETKEPIPADPPTPPFTCSATCAAHVPSSSISPARKQTRNSQRKERKKKTKK
;
A
#
# COMPACT_ATOMS: atom_id res chain seq x y z
N MET A 1 1.51 1.25 -34.12
CA MET A 1 2.79 0.94 -33.44
C MET A 1 3.09 2.11 -32.54
N VAL A 2 3.22 1.91 -31.22
CA VAL A 2 3.48 3.00 -30.26
C VAL A 2 4.84 3.60 -30.59
N ASP A 3 4.95 4.92 -30.63
CA ASP A 3 6.25 5.59 -30.77
C ASP A 3 7.16 5.11 -29.64
N PRO A 4 8.34 4.51 -29.94
CA PRO A 4 9.29 4.08 -28.93
C PRO A 4 9.59 5.16 -27.90
N ALA A 5 9.59 6.44 -28.27
CA ALA A 5 9.80 7.57 -27.35
C ALA A 5 8.72 7.70 -26.27
N ASN A 6 7.51 7.20 -26.53
CA ASN A 6 6.40 7.23 -25.58
C ASN A 6 6.35 6.00 -24.66
N THR A 7 7.21 5.01 -24.89
CA THR A 7 7.33 3.85 -23.98
C THR A 7 8.09 4.23 -22.70
N PRO A 8 7.85 3.55 -21.57
CA PRO A 8 8.63 3.77 -20.34
C PRO A 8 10.15 3.66 -20.57
N LEU A 9 10.58 2.64 -21.31
CA LEU A 9 11.98 2.44 -21.68
C LEU A 9 12.52 3.59 -22.56
N GLY A 10 11.74 4.05 -23.54
CA GLY A 10 12.12 5.16 -24.40
C GLY A 10 12.28 6.49 -23.65
N LYS A 11 11.33 6.81 -22.76
CA LYS A 11 11.43 7.98 -21.88
C LYS A 11 12.66 7.89 -20.98
N MET A 12 12.88 6.74 -20.35
CA MET A 12 14.07 6.51 -19.52
C MET A 12 15.38 6.67 -20.31
N LEU A 13 15.44 6.16 -21.54
CA LEU A 13 16.60 6.33 -22.41
C LEU A 13 16.85 7.80 -22.73
N LEU A 14 15.82 8.54 -23.16
CA LEU A 14 15.94 9.91 -23.65
C LEU A 14 16.13 10.95 -22.54
N GLU A 15 15.47 10.77 -21.40
CA GLU A 15 15.43 11.74 -20.31
C GLU A 15 16.50 11.46 -19.24
N GLU A 16 16.89 10.20 -19.05
CA GLU A 16 17.69 9.80 -17.88
C GLU A 16 19.06 9.21 -18.20
N ILE A 17 19.15 8.41 -19.27
CA ILE A 17 20.38 7.69 -19.65
C ILE A 17 21.21 8.48 -20.66
N THR A 18 20.57 9.35 -21.45
CA THR A 18 21.26 10.21 -22.42
C THR A 18 22.45 10.90 -21.76
N PRO A 19 23.63 10.91 -22.41
CA PRO A 19 24.84 11.44 -21.79
C PRO A 19 24.66 12.89 -21.35
N VAL A 20 25.23 13.20 -20.19
CA VAL A 20 25.27 14.55 -19.64
C VAL A 20 26.61 15.18 -19.96
N VAL A 21 26.59 16.39 -20.51
CA VAL A 21 27.75 17.25 -20.70
C VAL A 21 27.64 18.41 -19.73
N MET A 22 28.64 18.52 -18.85
CA MET A 22 28.75 19.65 -17.94
C MET A 22 29.20 20.89 -18.71
N VAL A 23 28.52 22.01 -18.47
CA VAL A 23 28.82 23.31 -19.09
C VAL A 23 29.47 24.22 -18.05
N LEU A 24 30.65 24.72 -18.39
CA LEU A 24 31.37 25.74 -17.64
C LEU A 24 31.34 27.03 -18.46
N CYS A 25 30.59 28.03 -17.98
CA CYS A 25 30.48 29.33 -18.64
C CYS A 25 31.05 30.43 -17.74
N THR A 26 31.64 31.45 -18.35
CA THR A 26 31.99 32.69 -17.63
C THR A 26 30.74 33.57 -17.49
N PRO A 27 30.67 34.44 -16.47
CA PRO A 27 29.53 35.34 -16.28
C PRO A 27 29.25 36.23 -17.51
N LEU A 28 30.30 36.62 -18.23
CA LEU A 28 30.17 37.45 -19.45
C LEU A 28 29.42 36.74 -20.58
N VAL A 29 29.62 35.43 -20.75
CA VAL A 29 28.90 34.63 -21.75
C VAL A 29 27.44 34.52 -21.35
N GLU A 30 27.17 34.25 -20.08
CA GLU A 30 25.81 34.12 -19.57
C GLU A 30 25.04 35.44 -19.71
N GLU A 31 25.63 36.56 -19.30
CA GLU A 31 25.03 37.90 -19.47
C GLU A 31 24.75 38.22 -20.94
N SER A 32 25.65 37.83 -21.84
CA SER A 32 25.47 38.03 -23.28
C SER A 32 24.31 37.20 -23.84
N CYS A 33 24.13 35.97 -23.38
CA CYS A 33 23.01 35.11 -23.80
C CYS A 33 21.69 35.60 -23.23
N LEU A 34 21.69 36.03 -21.96
CA LEU A 34 20.50 36.53 -21.27
C LEU A 34 19.93 37.80 -21.92
N LYS A 35 20.73 38.58 -22.66
CA LYS A 35 20.22 39.68 -23.50
C LYS A 35 19.19 39.20 -24.54
N ASN A 36 19.28 37.94 -24.97
CA ASN A 36 18.33 37.29 -25.88
C ASN A 36 17.20 36.54 -25.13
N GLY A 37 17.11 36.67 -23.79
CA GLY A 37 16.08 36.02 -22.96
C GLY A 37 16.29 34.53 -22.70
N LEU A 38 17.44 33.96 -23.09
CA LEU A 38 17.79 32.55 -22.90
C LEU A 38 19.11 32.43 -22.14
N SER A 39 19.21 31.41 -21.28
CA SER A 39 20.49 31.04 -20.68
C SER A 39 21.45 30.45 -21.72
N PHE A 40 22.76 30.43 -21.44
CA PHE A 40 23.73 29.82 -22.36
C PHE A 40 23.39 28.34 -22.66
N VAL A 41 23.01 27.58 -21.64
CA VAL A 41 22.57 26.18 -21.79
C VAL A 41 21.31 26.06 -22.66
N GLN A 42 20.33 26.94 -22.47
CA GLN A 42 19.11 26.95 -23.30
C GLN A 42 19.42 27.27 -24.75
N MET A 43 20.35 28.20 -25.01
CA MET A 43 20.78 28.56 -26.35
C MET A 43 21.50 27.41 -27.07
N LEU A 44 22.21 26.55 -26.32
CA LEU A 44 22.87 25.35 -26.85
C LEU A 44 21.94 24.14 -27.02
N SER A 45 20.82 24.09 -26.30
CA SER A 45 19.91 22.94 -26.29
C SER A 45 19.45 22.45 -27.67
N PRO A 46 19.17 23.31 -28.67
CA PRO A 46 18.78 22.86 -30.01
C PRO A 46 19.88 22.07 -30.74
N PHE A 47 21.15 22.30 -30.40
CA PHE A 47 22.31 21.63 -31.00
C PHE A 47 22.65 20.30 -30.30
N CYS A 48 21.87 19.91 -29.30
CA CYS A 48 22.08 18.68 -28.53
C CYS A 48 21.18 17.52 -28.99
N ASP A 49 20.30 17.74 -29.96
CA ASP A 49 19.44 16.72 -30.55
C ASP A 49 19.88 16.40 -31.99
N PHE A 50 20.56 15.27 -32.14
CA PHE A 50 21.10 14.81 -33.42
C PHE A 50 20.11 13.85 -34.05
N THR A 51 19.29 14.35 -34.97
CA THR A 51 18.39 13.54 -35.80
C THR A 51 18.99 13.28 -37.17
N ASN A 52 18.76 12.08 -37.73
CA ASN A 52 19.21 11.67 -39.08
C ASN A 52 20.73 11.59 -39.24
N ILE A 53 21.43 11.23 -38.17
CA ILE A 53 22.86 10.89 -38.24
C ILE A 53 23.04 9.47 -38.79
N ASP A 54 24.24 9.18 -39.28
CA ASP A 54 24.60 7.85 -39.81
C ASP A 54 26.01 7.49 -39.34
N VAL A 55 26.17 7.35 -38.03
CA VAL A 55 27.47 7.11 -37.40
C VAL A 55 27.60 5.63 -37.04
N PRO A 56 28.59 4.89 -37.57
CA PRO A 56 28.83 3.50 -37.19
C PRO A 56 29.46 3.43 -35.80
N VAL A 57 28.83 2.69 -34.90
CA VAL A 57 29.32 2.38 -33.56
C VAL A 57 29.70 0.91 -33.48
N ARG A 58 30.93 0.63 -33.08
CA ARG A 58 31.41 -0.73 -32.84
C ARG A 58 31.15 -1.12 -31.39
N THR A 59 30.50 -2.25 -31.17
CA THR A 59 30.39 -2.91 -29.87
C THR A 59 31.43 -4.02 -29.74
N ALA A 60 31.52 -4.63 -28.55
CA ALA A 60 32.33 -5.81 -28.30
C ALA A 60 31.98 -7.03 -29.19
N SER A 61 30.82 -7.02 -29.87
CA SER A 61 30.39 -8.10 -30.77
C SER A 61 30.84 -7.92 -32.23
N ASP A 62 31.72 -6.94 -32.51
CA ASP A 62 32.36 -6.63 -33.80
C ASP A 62 31.41 -6.30 -34.99
N GLN A 63 30.10 -6.46 -34.81
CA GLN A 63 29.05 -5.98 -35.71
C GLN A 63 28.77 -4.49 -35.45
N PRO A 64 29.07 -3.57 -36.40
CA PRO A 64 28.77 -2.16 -36.21
C PRO A 64 27.26 -1.91 -36.34
N TYR A 65 26.69 -1.18 -35.38
CA TYR A 65 25.33 -0.64 -35.50
C TYR A 65 25.41 0.86 -35.84
N ARG A 66 24.40 1.38 -36.54
CA ARG A 66 24.36 2.78 -36.95
C ARG A 66 23.46 3.58 -36.01
N LEU A 67 24.01 4.65 -35.43
CA LEU A 67 23.23 5.61 -34.67
C LEU A 67 22.50 6.54 -35.64
N HIS A 68 21.18 6.60 -35.52
CA HIS A 68 20.30 7.48 -36.31
C HIS A 68 19.75 8.67 -35.53
N LYS A 69 19.60 8.50 -34.22
CA LYS A 69 19.16 9.53 -33.30
C LYS A 69 20.03 9.48 -32.06
N PHE A 70 20.53 10.62 -31.63
CA PHE A 70 21.34 10.73 -30.42
C PHE A 70 21.08 12.06 -29.76
N LYS A 71 20.91 12.07 -28.45
CA LYS A 71 20.61 13.28 -27.68
C LYS A 71 21.59 13.44 -26.53
N LEU A 72 22.04 14.66 -26.33
CA LEU A 72 22.85 15.07 -25.18
C LEU A 72 22.01 15.94 -24.24
N ARG A 73 22.36 15.92 -22.96
CA ARG A 73 21.81 16.83 -21.96
C ARG A 73 22.91 17.74 -21.43
N LEU A 74 22.60 19.02 -21.30
CA LEU A 74 23.51 20.03 -20.80
C LEU A 74 23.08 20.47 -19.41
N PHE A 75 24.03 20.54 -18.48
CA PHE A 75 23.80 21.05 -17.13
C PHE A 75 24.95 21.97 -16.71
N TYR A 76 24.65 23.05 -15.99
CA TYR A 76 25.69 23.85 -15.36
C TYR A 76 26.36 23.04 -14.26
N ALA A 77 27.63 23.35 -13.97
CA ALA A 77 28.33 22.73 -12.85
C ALA A 77 27.62 22.93 -11.50
N SER A 78 26.93 24.07 -11.31
CA SER A 78 26.11 24.34 -10.13
C SER A 78 24.92 23.40 -9.97
N ASP A 79 24.40 22.89 -11.08
CA ASP A 79 23.18 22.08 -11.11
C ASP A 79 23.49 20.58 -10.95
N ILE A 80 24.76 20.21 -11.16
CA ILE A 80 25.27 18.87 -10.90
C ILE A 80 25.55 18.76 -9.39
N TRP A 81 24.48 18.71 -8.61
CA TRP A 81 24.58 18.56 -7.16
C TRP A 81 24.47 17.09 -6.75
N GLN A 82 25.31 16.67 -5.80
CA GLN A 82 25.13 15.40 -5.10
C GLN A 82 24.31 15.66 -3.85
N PRO A 83 23.07 15.15 -3.76
CA PRO A 83 22.29 15.35 -2.57
C PRO A 83 22.84 14.62 -1.37
N ASN A 84 22.68 15.29 -0.22
CA ASN A 84 22.97 14.71 1.07
C ASN A 84 22.19 13.38 1.18
N LEU A 85 22.93 12.31 1.45
CA LEU A 85 22.40 10.95 1.52
C LEU A 85 21.25 10.83 2.53
N GLU A 86 21.35 11.52 3.66
CA GLU A 86 20.32 11.49 4.71
C GLU A 86 19.03 12.15 4.22
N VAL A 87 19.15 13.28 3.53
CA VAL A 87 18.00 13.99 2.95
C VAL A 87 17.34 13.14 1.87
N ALA A 88 18.12 12.47 1.03
CA ALA A 88 17.59 11.57 0.01
C ALA A 88 16.86 10.37 0.62
N LYS A 89 17.42 9.75 1.67
CA LYS A 89 16.76 8.66 2.42
C LYS A 89 15.46 9.10 3.06
N GLU A 90 15.44 10.28 3.66
CA GLU A 90 14.22 10.81 4.29
C GLU A 90 13.14 11.12 3.25
N ARG A 91 13.50 11.67 2.09
CA ARG A 91 12.56 11.88 0.97
C ARG A 91 11.98 10.56 0.46
N LEU A 92 12.82 9.53 0.29
CA LEU A 92 12.34 8.19 -0.08
C LEU A 92 11.36 7.63 0.94
N LYS A 93 11.67 7.79 2.23
CA LYS A 93 10.79 7.41 3.33
C LYS A 93 9.45 8.13 3.26
N GLN A 94 9.46 9.44 3.02
CA GLN A 94 8.24 10.25 2.90
C GLN A 94 7.37 9.84 1.71
N VAL A 95 7.97 9.49 0.56
CA VAL A 95 7.21 8.98 -0.60
C VAL A 95 6.43 7.72 -0.24
N ILE A 96 7.07 6.79 0.48
CA ILE A 96 6.44 5.54 0.91
C ILE A 96 5.39 5.78 2.00
N THR A 97 5.68 6.64 2.98
CA THR A 97 4.71 7.02 4.01
C THR A 97 3.45 7.61 3.38
N LYS A 98 3.62 8.54 2.44
CA LYS A 98 2.49 9.16 1.73
C LYS A 98 1.70 8.13 0.94
N ALA A 99 2.37 7.23 0.21
CA ALA A 99 1.69 6.15 -0.52
C ALA A 99 0.85 5.28 0.42
N GLY A 100 1.42 4.87 1.55
CA GLY A 100 0.71 4.10 2.56
C GLY A 100 -0.43 4.86 3.22
N GLU A 101 -0.44 6.20 3.20
CA GLU A 101 -1.53 7.04 3.70
C GLU A 101 -2.62 7.26 2.66
N ASP A 102 -2.28 7.43 1.39
CA ASP A 102 -3.23 7.61 0.31
C ASP A 102 -4.07 6.33 0.08
N ASP A 103 -3.45 5.15 0.26
CA ASP A 103 -4.13 3.85 0.12
C ASP A 103 -4.95 3.45 1.38
N PHE A 104 -4.67 4.04 2.55
CA PHE A 104 -5.27 3.64 3.84
C PHE A 104 -6.78 3.95 4.01
N PRO A 105 -7.35 5.03 3.43
CA PRO A 105 -8.78 5.32 3.51
C PRO A 105 -9.67 4.33 2.74
N GLU A 106 -9.24 3.86 1.56
CA GLU A 106 -9.98 2.87 0.77
C GLU A 106 -10.00 1.48 1.46
N ILE A 107 -9.03 1.26 2.33
CA ILE A 107 -8.78 0.00 3.05
C ILE A 107 -9.87 -0.33 4.10
N SER A 108 -10.75 0.59 4.51
CA SER A 108 -11.89 0.19 5.38
C SER A 108 -12.98 -0.61 4.64
N SER A 109 -12.89 -0.75 3.32
CA SER A 109 -13.85 -1.49 2.48
C SER A 109 -13.39 -2.91 2.15
N ASP A 110 -14.34 -3.77 1.74
CA ASP A 110 -14.10 -5.18 1.39
C ASP A 110 -13.06 -5.33 0.26
N LEU A 111 -12.10 -6.23 0.43
CA LEU A 111 -11.05 -6.46 -0.59
C LEU A 111 -11.64 -7.05 -1.89
N PRO A 112 -11.28 -6.50 -3.07
CA PRO A 112 -11.56 -7.15 -4.34
C PRO A 112 -10.82 -8.49 -4.44
N GLN A 113 -11.38 -9.46 -5.17
CA GLN A 113 -10.72 -10.74 -5.36
C GLN A 113 -9.51 -10.58 -6.29
N VAL A 114 -8.48 -11.41 -6.12
CA VAL A 114 -7.29 -11.41 -7.01
C VAL A 114 -7.67 -11.58 -8.48
N ASN A 115 -8.74 -12.33 -8.75
CA ASN A 115 -9.26 -12.52 -10.10
C ASN A 115 -9.75 -11.20 -10.74
N ASP A 116 -10.27 -10.27 -9.93
CA ASP A 116 -10.70 -8.94 -10.38
C ASP A 116 -9.50 -8.04 -10.65
N LEU A 117 -8.34 -8.30 -10.04
CA LEU A 117 -7.09 -7.59 -10.35
C LEU A 117 -6.49 -8.08 -11.67
N LEU A 118 -6.60 -9.37 -11.98
CA LEU A 118 -6.10 -9.97 -13.22
C LEU A 118 -6.86 -9.49 -14.48
N SER A 119 -8.07 -8.97 -14.32
CA SER A 119 -8.87 -8.41 -15.43
C SER A 119 -8.59 -6.93 -15.71
N ARG A 120 -7.84 -6.24 -14.84
CA ARG A 120 -7.48 -4.83 -14.99
C ARG A 120 -6.27 -4.63 -15.91
N HIS A 121 -6.15 -3.41 -16.43
CA HIS A 121 -4.99 -3.04 -17.25
C HIS A 121 -3.74 -2.87 -16.37
N GLU A 122 -2.55 -3.15 -16.91
CA GLU A 122 -1.27 -3.07 -16.17
C GLU A 122 -1.05 -1.71 -15.47
N SER A 123 -1.49 -0.63 -16.12
CA SER A 123 -1.41 0.75 -15.60
C SER A 123 -2.27 1.00 -14.36
N GLU A 124 -3.30 0.18 -14.12
CA GLU A 124 -4.16 0.25 -12.94
C GLU A 124 -3.67 -0.67 -11.82
N ILE A 125 -2.84 -1.66 -12.16
CA ILE A 125 -2.27 -2.62 -11.21
C ILE A 125 -0.98 -2.08 -10.59
N LEU A 126 -0.17 -1.36 -11.37
CA LEU A 126 1.11 -0.84 -10.90
C LEU A 126 0.92 0.42 -10.02
N PRO A 127 1.59 0.48 -8.86
CA PRO A 127 1.52 1.65 -8.00
C PRO A 127 2.14 2.88 -8.67
N THR A 128 1.38 3.98 -8.72
CA THR A 128 1.84 5.25 -9.30
C THR A 128 2.96 5.89 -8.47
N TRP A 129 2.94 5.69 -7.14
CA TRP A 129 3.95 6.22 -6.21
C TRP A 129 5.38 5.72 -6.54
N PHE A 130 5.51 4.53 -7.15
CA PHE A 130 6.80 3.94 -7.50
C PHE A 130 7.58 4.79 -8.51
N GLN A 131 6.89 5.55 -9.38
CA GLN A 131 7.56 6.49 -10.29
C GLN A 131 8.26 7.62 -9.53
N PHE A 132 7.62 8.13 -8.47
CA PHE A 132 8.20 9.14 -7.60
C PHE A 132 9.36 8.59 -6.77
N PHE A 133 9.21 7.36 -6.24
CA PHE A 133 10.31 6.67 -5.55
C PHE A 133 11.53 6.52 -6.46
N ASN A 134 11.33 6.08 -7.70
CA ASN A 134 12.42 5.95 -8.68
C ASN A 134 13.08 7.29 -9.00
N LYS A 135 12.30 8.37 -9.06
CA LYS A 135 12.83 9.72 -9.29
C LYS A 135 13.72 10.17 -8.14
N GLU A 136 13.26 10.02 -6.90
CA GLU A 136 14.05 10.37 -5.71
C GLU A 136 15.28 9.46 -5.54
N LEU A 137 15.15 8.17 -5.87
CA LEU A 137 16.25 7.22 -5.77
C LEU A 137 17.40 7.59 -6.71
N LYS A 138 17.07 8.14 -7.88
CA LYS A 138 18.06 8.62 -8.87
C LYS A 138 18.79 9.88 -8.41
N LEU A 139 18.24 10.64 -7.48
CA LEU A 139 18.87 11.86 -6.99
C LEU A 139 20.01 11.54 -6.01
N GLY A 140 19.96 10.47 -5.20
CA GLY A 140 20.94 10.19 -4.12
C GLY A 140 22.40 9.84 -4.51
N SER A 141 23.15 9.19 -3.60
CA SER A 141 24.61 9.01 -3.74
C SER A 141 25.04 7.88 -4.72
N PRO A 142 26.23 7.98 -5.37
CA PRO A 142 26.47 7.30 -6.65
C PRO A 142 26.73 5.78 -6.61
N VAL A 143 27.35 5.24 -5.56
CA VAL A 143 27.98 3.89 -5.64
C VAL A 143 26.94 2.75 -5.60
N GLN A 144 26.06 2.73 -4.58
CA GLN A 144 25.00 1.71 -4.48
C GLN A 144 23.91 1.89 -5.56
N GLN A 145 23.74 3.12 -6.04
CA GLN A 145 22.67 3.48 -6.96
C GLN A 145 22.97 3.08 -8.40
N ASN A 146 24.24 3.05 -8.83
CA ASN A 146 24.56 2.65 -10.19
C ASN A 146 24.13 1.20 -10.49
N ALA A 147 24.36 0.27 -9.56
CA ALA A 147 23.88 -1.11 -9.70
C ALA A 147 22.34 -1.17 -9.78
N THR A 148 21.66 -0.41 -8.94
CA THR A 148 20.20 -0.30 -8.92
C THR A 148 19.64 0.29 -10.22
N ARG A 149 20.27 1.35 -10.74
CA ARG A 149 19.92 2.01 -12.01
C ARG A 149 20.12 1.06 -13.19
N CYS A 150 21.23 0.32 -13.23
CA CYS A 150 21.46 -0.74 -14.21
C CYS A 150 20.39 -1.83 -14.12
N GLY A 151 19.99 -2.21 -12.90
CA GLY A 151 18.91 -3.16 -12.68
C GLY A 151 17.57 -2.68 -13.21
N PHE A 152 17.16 -1.44 -12.90
CA PHE A 152 15.93 -0.86 -13.44
C PHE A 152 15.93 -0.79 -14.97
N TRP A 153 17.08 -0.46 -15.56
CA TRP A 153 17.20 -0.47 -17.01
C TRP A 153 16.99 -1.88 -17.58
N TRP A 154 17.66 -2.88 -16.99
CA TRP A 154 17.49 -4.27 -17.41
C TRP A 154 16.04 -4.74 -17.22
N ILE A 155 15.37 -4.36 -16.13
CA ILE A 155 13.96 -4.64 -15.88
C ILE A 155 13.09 -4.11 -17.02
N GLU A 156 13.23 -2.85 -17.41
CA GLU A 156 12.44 -2.25 -18.49
C GLU A 156 12.74 -2.89 -19.87
N MET A 157 13.99 -3.29 -20.11
CA MET A 157 14.34 -4.07 -21.30
C MET A 157 13.68 -5.45 -21.31
N LEU A 158 13.57 -6.12 -20.16
CA LEU A 158 12.91 -7.41 -20.05
C LEU A 158 11.39 -7.28 -20.22
N LYS A 159 10.77 -6.27 -19.60
CA LYS A 159 9.33 -5.99 -19.76
C LYS A 159 8.97 -5.69 -21.21
N THR A 160 9.76 -4.89 -21.93
CA THR A 160 9.53 -4.62 -23.36
C THR A 160 9.68 -5.86 -24.25
N ARG A 161 10.46 -6.86 -23.82
CA ARG A 161 10.55 -8.19 -24.46
C ARG A 161 9.49 -9.18 -23.99
N ASN A 162 8.52 -8.74 -23.19
CA ASN A 162 7.49 -9.59 -22.56
C ASN A 162 8.07 -10.71 -21.67
N GLN A 163 9.29 -10.50 -21.13
CA GLN A 163 10.00 -11.38 -20.20
C GLN A 163 9.81 -10.88 -18.75
N ILE A 164 8.55 -10.72 -18.34
CA ILE A 164 8.17 -10.06 -17.07
C ILE A 164 8.63 -10.90 -15.87
N LYS A 165 8.60 -12.24 -15.98
CA LYS A 165 9.07 -13.16 -14.95
C LYS A 165 10.56 -12.97 -14.67
N GLU A 166 11.36 -12.80 -15.70
CA GLU A 166 12.79 -12.55 -15.61
C GLU A 166 13.05 -11.18 -14.97
N ALA A 167 12.21 -10.17 -15.27
CA ALA A 167 12.29 -8.85 -14.65
C ALA A 167 12.12 -8.93 -13.11
N ALA A 168 11.22 -9.78 -12.62
CA ALA A 168 11.07 -10.04 -11.18
C ALA A 168 12.38 -10.52 -10.53
N THR A 169 13.15 -11.36 -11.23
CA THR A 169 14.43 -11.86 -10.71
C THR A 169 15.48 -10.76 -10.63
N VAL A 170 15.41 -9.76 -11.51
CA VAL A 170 16.31 -8.61 -11.46
C VAL A 170 15.97 -7.71 -10.28
N TYR A 171 14.68 -7.45 -10.00
CA TYR A 171 14.26 -6.74 -8.79
C TYR A 171 14.81 -7.39 -7.52
N PHE A 172 14.74 -8.72 -7.43
CA PHE A 172 15.32 -9.46 -6.31
C PHE A 172 16.84 -9.30 -6.20
N ARG A 173 17.55 -9.28 -7.33
CA ARG A 173 19.02 -9.11 -7.37
C ARG A 173 19.49 -7.72 -6.95
N ILE A 174 18.66 -6.70 -7.17
CA ILE A 174 18.96 -5.31 -6.76
C ILE A 174 18.47 -4.98 -5.36
N CYS A 175 17.88 -5.93 -4.63
CA CYS A 175 17.71 -5.80 -3.19
C CYS A 175 19.09 -5.56 -2.56
N GLY A 176 19.19 -4.52 -1.74
CA GLY A 176 20.42 -4.12 -1.07
C GLY A 176 20.34 -4.34 0.44
N GLU A 177 21.35 -3.86 1.15
CA GLU A 177 21.38 -3.85 2.62
C GLU A 177 20.31 -2.92 3.22
N ASP A 178 19.91 -1.88 2.47
CA ASP A 178 18.85 -0.97 2.89
C ASP A 178 17.49 -1.68 2.87
N LEU A 179 16.90 -1.86 4.06
CA LEU A 179 15.64 -2.59 4.24
C LEU A 179 14.48 -1.93 3.50
N LEU A 180 14.43 -0.60 3.46
CA LEU A 180 13.35 0.15 2.83
C LEU A 180 13.40 -0.02 1.32
N HIS A 181 14.57 0.17 0.70
CA HIS A 181 14.79 -0.14 -0.71
C HIS A 181 14.42 -1.59 -1.04
N SER A 182 14.91 -2.55 -0.24
CA SER A 182 14.58 -3.97 -0.43
C SER A 182 13.08 -4.27 -0.29
N ALA A 183 12.36 -3.58 0.59
CA ALA A 183 10.90 -3.70 0.70
C ALA A 183 10.20 -3.33 -0.61
N VAL A 184 10.59 -2.18 -1.19
CA VAL A 184 10.05 -1.70 -2.48
C VAL A 184 10.39 -2.68 -3.61
N MET A 185 11.64 -3.16 -3.68
CA MET A 185 12.05 -4.07 -4.74
C MET A 185 11.27 -5.38 -4.70
N LEU A 186 11.03 -5.94 -3.50
CA LEU A 186 10.21 -7.14 -3.32
C LEU A 186 8.76 -6.91 -3.73
N GLU A 187 8.20 -5.74 -3.42
CA GLU A 187 6.85 -5.35 -3.83
C GLU A 187 6.74 -5.30 -5.36
N GLN A 188 7.68 -4.63 -6.03
CA GLN A 188 7.70 -4.56 -7.49
C GLN A 188 7.94 -5.92 -8.15
N ALA A 189 8.79 -6.76 -7.57
CA ALA A 189 8.98 -8.15 -8.00
C ALA A 189 7.67 -8.94 -7.92
N SER A 190 6.87 -8.70 -6.88
CA SER A 190 5.57 -9.34 -6.71
C SER A 190 4.63 -9.02 -7.89
N PHE A 191 4.53 -7.74 -8.29
CA PHE A 191 3.67 -7.33 -9.41
C PHE A 191 4.13 -7.95 -10.73
N CYS A 192 5.43 -8.11 -10.95
CA CYS A 192 5.94 -8.85 -12.10
C CYS A 192 5.46 -10.31 -12.12
N TYR A 193 5.37 -10.99 -10.97
CA TYR A 193 4.82 -12.35 -10.89
C TYR A 193 3.31 -12.39 -11.12
N LEU A 194 2.57 -11.36 -10.71
CA LEU A 194 1.14 -11.24 -10.97
C LEU A 194 0.87 -11.06 -12.49
N LEU A 195 1.65 -10.21 -13.15
CA LEU A 195 1.51 -9.86 -14.58
C LEU A 195 2.13 -10.88 -15.53
N SER A 196 2.88 -11.86 -15.01
CA SER A 196 3.46 -12.94 -15.81
C SER A 196 2.36 -13.79 -16.48
N LYS A 197 2.68 -14.40 -17.61
CA LYS A 197 1.77 -15.31 -18.33
C LYS A 197 2.36 -16.73 -18.33
N PRO A 198 1.77 -17.71 -17.60
CA PRO A 198 0.60 -17.59 -16.70
C PRO A 198 0.93 -16.84 -15.38
N PRO A 199 -0.08 -16.25 -14.70
CA PRO A 199 0.11 -15.58 -13.41
C PRO A 199 0.66 -16.50 -12.34
N MET A 200 1.62 -16.03 -11.54
CA MET A 200 2.27 -16.80 -10.49
C MET A 200 1.81 -16.33 -9.09
N LEU A 201 0.55 -16.57 -8.75
CA LEU A 201 -0.10 -16.03 -7.56
C LEU A 201 0.61 -16.36 -6.24
N HIS A 202 1.10 -17.58 -6.08
CA HIS A 202 1.84 -17.94 -4.86
C HIS A 202 3.13 -17.12 -4.70
N LYS A 203 3.86 -16.85 -5.79
CA LYS A 203 5.06 -16.00 -5.75
C LYS A 203 4.69 -14.55 -5.50
N TYR A 204 3.61 -14.06 -6.10
CA TYR A 204 3.07 -12.73 -5.82
C TYR A 204 2.78 -12.54 -4.32
N GLY A 205 1.95 -13.40 -3.73
CA GLY A 205 1.63 -13.35 -2.29
C GLY A 205 2.87 -13.48 -1.41
N PHE A 206 3.80 -14.39 -1.73
CA PHE A 206 5.00 -14.61 -0.93
C PHE A 206 5.91 -13.38 -0.88
N HIS A 207 6.12 -12.71 -2.01
CA HIS A 207 6.95 -11.51 -2.06
C HIS A 207 6.28 -10.29 -1.40
N LEU A 208 4.94 -10.20 -1.43
CA LEU A 208 4.21 -9.19 -0.67
C LEU A 208 4.37 -9.35 0.84
N VAL A 209 4.33 -10.58 1.34
CA VAL A 209 4.56 -10.87 2.77
C VAL A 209 5.98 -10.47 3.18
N LEU A 210 7.00 -10.82 2.39
CA LEU A 210 8.39 -10.41 2.66
C LEU A 210 8.56 -8.89 2.61
N SER A 211 7.93 -8.22 1.64
CA SER A 211 7.94 -6.77 1.50
C SER A 211 7.31 -6.09 2.72
N GLY A 212 6.14 -6.56 3.17
CA GLY A 212 5.47 -6.05 4.37
C GLY A 212 6.30 -6.22 5.65
N ASP A 213 7.00 -7.34 5.81
CA ASP A 213 7.93 -7.55 6.93
C ASP A 213 9.05 -6.49 6.96
N HIS A 214 9.58 -6.14 5.78
CA HIS A 214 10.60 -5.09 5.67
C HIS A 214 10.02 -3.70 5.92
N TYR A 215 8.86 -3.37 5.35
CA TYR A 215 8.19 -2.09 5.61
C TYR A 215 7.91 -1.90 7.10
N LYS A 216 7.44 -2.95 7.80
CA LYS A 216 7.20 -2.88 9.24
C LYS A 216 8.48 -2.61 10.03
N LYS A 217 9.63 -3.20 9.65
CA LYS A 217 10.94 -2.93 10.26
C LYS A 217 11.46 -1.52 10.00
N CYS A 218 10.94 -0.83 8.98
CA CYS A 218 11.26 0.55 8.64
C CYS A 218 10.21 1.57 9.16
N ASP A 219 9.36 1.15 10.10
CA ASP A 219 8.26 1.93 10.69
C ASP A 219 7.17 2.38 9.69
N GLN A 220 7.11 1.75 8.51
CA GLN A 220 6.08 1.99 7.50
C GLN A 220 4.86 1.07 7.71
N ILE A 221 4.23 1.15 8.88
CA ILE A 221 3.17 0.22 9.30
C ILE A 221 1.97 0.25 8.34
N LYS A 222 1.52 1.44 7.93
CA LYS A 222 0.37 1.58 7.03
C LYS A 222 0.62 0.88 5.69
N HIS A 223 1.79 1.12 5.10
CA HIS A 223 2.20 0.48 3.84
C HIS A 223 2.42 -1.03 3.99
N ALA A 224 2.96 -1.48 5.14
CA ALA A 224 3.08 -2.91 5.46
C ALA A 224 1.70 -3.61 5.53
N ILE A 225 0.68 -2.93 6.09
CA ILE A 225 -0.69 -3.43 6.07
C ILE A 225 -1.21 -3.53 4.63
N CYS A 226 -0.94 -2.54 3.77
CA CYS A 226 -1.36 -2.56 2.36
C CYS A 226 -0.83 -3.81 1.63
N THR A 227 0.47 -4.11 1.76
CA THR A 227 1.06 -5.29 1.10
C THR A 227 0.49 -6.60 1.64
N TYR A 228 0.31 -6.71 2.97
CA TYR A 228 -0.28 -7.90 3.58
C TYR A 228 -1.74 -8.11 3.19
N ARG A 229 -2.54 -7.05 3.06
CA ARG A 229 -3.93 -7.15 2.56
C ARG A 229 -3.98 -7.75 1.18
N ASN A 230 -3.13 -7.26 0.27
CA ASN A 230 -3.02 -7.83 -1.07
C ASN A 230 -2.64 -9.32 -1.00
N ALA A 231 -1.75 -9.71 -0.07
CA ALA A 231 -1.41 -11.12 0.16
C ALA A 231 -2.59 -11.96 0.72
N VAL A 232 -3.44 -11.41 1.61
CA VAL A 232 -4.63 -12.11 2.14
C VAL A 232 -5.54 -12.56 1.01
N SER A 233 -5.76 -11.70 0.00
CA SER A 233 -6.63 -12.03 -1.14
C SER A 233 -6.13 -13.24 -1.94
N VAL A 234 -4.81 -13.46 -1.97
CA VAL A 234 -4.16 -14.59 -2.66
C VAL A 234 -4.33 -15.90 -1.89
N TYR A 235 -4.25 -15.85 -0.56
CA TYR A 235 -4.29 -17.05 0.28
C TYR A 235 -5.70 -17.48 0.69
N ARG A 236 -6.71 -16.62 0.47
CA ARG A 236 -8.12 -16.93 0.72
C ARG A 236 -8.54 -18.17 -0.08
N GLY A 237 -9.09 -19.18 0.62
CA GLY A 237 -9.58 -20.42 0.00
C GLY A 237 -8.48 -21.37 -0.49
N THR A 238 -7.22 -21.13 -0.15
CA THR A 238 -6.10 -22.04 -0.49
C THR A 238 -5.75 -22.97 0.67
N THR A 239 -4.87 -23.95 0.45
CA THR A 239 -4.35 -24.85 1.49
C THR A 239 -3.21 -24.25 2.32
N TRP A 240 -2.76 -23.03 2.02
CA TRP A 240 -1.64 -22.34 2.68
C TRP A 240 -2.05 -21.71 4.02
N ASN A 241 -2.73 -22.47 4.87
CA ASN A 241 -3.37 -21.93 6.08
C ASN A 241 -2.36 -21.33 7.06
N LEU A 242 -1.16 -21.91 7.20
CA LEU A 242 -0.12 -21.37 8.08
C LEU A 242 0.37 -19.97 7.65
N ILE A 243 0.47 -19.73 6.34
CA ILE A 243 0.84 -18.41 5.81
C ILE A 243 -0.33 -17.45 6.04
N LYS A 244 -1.55 -17.88 5.73
CA LYS A 244 -2.78 -17.12 5.95
C LYS A 244 -2.90 -16.65 7.40
N ASP A 245 -2.68 -17.55 8.35
CA ASP A 245 -2.76 -17.26 9.78
C ASP A 245 -1.69 -16.30 10.23
N ARG A 246 -0.44 -16.49 9.77
CA ARG A 246 0.65 -15.55 10.05
C ARG A 246 0.31 -14.15 9.53
N VAL A 247 -0.22 -14.05 8.31
CA VAL A 247 -0.59 -12.78 7.70
C VAL A 247 -1.71 -12.10 8.52
N HIS A 248 -2.79 -12.82 8.85
CA HIS A 248 -3.89 -12.28 9.66
C HIS A 248 -3.45 -11.86 11.07
N PHE A 249 -2.60 -12.64 11.72
CA PHE A 249 -2.08 -12.31 13.04
C PHE A 249 -1.28 -11.01 13.03
N HIS A 250 -0.36 -10.82 12.08
CA HIS A 250 0.46 -9.61 12.02
C HIS A 250 -0.36 -8.37 11.66
N ILE A 251 -1.25 -8.43 10.66
CA ILE A 251 -2.11 -7.27 10.36
C ILE A 251 -3.05 -6.95 11.51
N GLY A 252 -3.57 -7.95 12.24
CA GLY A 252 -4.39 -7.74 13.43
C GLY A 252 -3.63 -6.93 14.49
N GLN A 253 -2.40 -7.32 14.79
CA GLN A 253 -1.52 -6.57 15.69
C GLN A 253 -1.23 -5.15 15.18
N TRP A 254 -0.98 -4.98 13.88
CA TRP A 254 -0.66 -3.68 13.29
C TRP A 254 -1.86 -2.73 13.27
N TYR A 255 -3.06 -3.19 12.92
CA TYR A 255 -4.28 -2.39 13.04
C TYR A 255 -4.56 -1.97 14.48
N ALA A 256 -4.36 -2.88 15.45
CA ALA A 256 -4.51 -2.56 16.87
C ALA A 256 -3.51 -1.47 17.30
N SER A 257 -2.27 -1.52 16.80
CA SER A 257 -1.26 -0.47 17.06
C SER A 257 -1.63 0.90 16.48
N LEU A 258 -2.48 0.93 15.44
CA LEU A 258 -3.04 2.15 14.85
C LEU A 258 -4.38 2.57 15.48
N GLY A 259 -4.84 1.88 16.53
CA GLY A 259 -6.12 2.15 17.19
C GLY A 259 -7.35 1.64 16.43
N MET A 260 -7.17 0.93 15.32
CA MET A 260 -8.26 0.36 14.51
C MET A 260 -8.68 -1.01 15.05
N TYR A 261 -9.21 -1.01 16.27
CA TYR A 261 -9.51 -2.24 17.00
C TYR A 261 -10.59 -3.10 16.33
N ASP A 262 -11.60 -2.51 15.70
CA ASP A 262 -12.69 -3.26 15.04
C ASP A 262 -12.16 -4.16 13.92
N VAL A 263 -11.31 -3.60 13.06
CA VAL A 263 -10.66 -4.31 11.95
C VAL A 263 -9.64 -5.31 12.49
N ALA A 264 -8.89 -4.93 13.53
CA ALA A 264 -7.95 -5.83 14.20
C ALA A 264 -8.64 -7.09 14.73
N VAL A 265 -9.76 -6.92 15.43
CA VAL A 265 -10.58 -8.02 15.98
C VAL A 265 -11.07 -8.94 14.88
N THR A 266 -11.49 -8.41 13.74
CA THR A 266 -11.97 -9.23 12.60
C THR A 266 -10.87 -10.17 12.09
N HIS A 267 -9.64 -9.67 11.95
CA HIS A 267 -8.50 -10.51 11.55
C HIS A 267 -8.10 -11.53 12.62
N MET A 268 -8.19 -11.17 13.90
CA MET A 268 -7.90 -12.08 15.00
C MET A 268 -8.97 -13.18 15.13
N LEU A 269 -10.23 -12.91 14.80
CA LEU A 269 -11.28 -13.93 14.79
C LEU A 269 -11.09 -14.98 13.68
N GLU A 270 -10.61 -14.56 12.50
CA GLU A 270 -10.32 -15.47 11.38
C GLU A 270 -9.29 -16.55 11.76
N ILE A 271 -8.27 -16.19 12.55
CA ILE A 271 -7.26 -17.14 13.03
C ILE A 271 -7.77 -18.01 14.18
N LEU A 272 -8.61 -17.47 15.08
CA LEU A 272 -9.16 -18.23 16.20
C LEU A 272 -10.20 -19.27 15.77
N ALA A 273 -10.86 -19.06 14.62
CA ALA A 273 -11.77 -20.02 14.03
C ALA A 273 -11.06 -21.28 13.47
N SER A 274 -9.73 -21.26 13.35
CA SER A 274 -8.94 -22.31 12.71
C SER A 274 -8.40 -23.35 13.71
N SER A 275 -8.49 -24.64 13.37
CA SER A 275 -8.08 -25.74 14.27
C SER A 275 -6.75 -26.43 13.92
N HIS A 276 -6.09 -26.01 12.84
CA HIS A 276 -4.90 -26.69 12.31
C HIS A 276 -3.57 -26.20 12.92
N GLN A 277 -3.63 -25.18 13.77
CA GLN A 277 -2.48 -24.57 14.43
C GLN A 277 -1.99 -25.43 15.61
N SER A 278 -0.75 -25.22 16.04
CA SER A 278 -0.26 -25.82 17.29
C SER A 278 -0.94 -25.22 18.52
N LYS A 279 -0.99 -25.96 19.62
CA LYS A 279 -1.49 -25.45 20.91
C LYS A 279 -0.80 -24.16 21.33
N THR A 280 0.52 -24.08 21.21
CA THR A 280 1.31 -22.88 21.55
C THR A 280 0.90 -21.67 20.69
N SER A 281 0.62 -21.87 19.41
CA SER A 281 0.15 -20.80 18.52
C SER A 281 -1.26 -20.34 18.87
N GLN A 282 -2.16 -21.28 19.21
CA GLN A 282 -3.52 -20.95 19.63
C GLN A 282 -3.54 -20.14 20.93
N GLU A 283 -2.71 -20.54 21.91
CA GLU A 283 -2.55 -19.79 23.17
C GLU A 283 -2.02 -18.37 22.91
N LEU A 284 -1.03 -18.23 22.02
CA LEU A 284 -0.51 -16.93 21.60
C LEU A 284 -1.59 -16.06 20.96
N PHE A 285 -2.34 -16.60 20.00
CA PHE A 285 -3.38 -15.86 19.27
C PHE A 285 -4.53 -15.43 20.20
N LEU A 286 -4.97 -16.32 21.08
CA LEU A 286 -6.02 -16.03 22.05
C LEU A 286 -5.58 -14.94 23.04
N ARG A 287 -4.35 -15.03 23.55
CA ARG A 287 -3.81 -14.02 24.46
C ARG A 287 -3.80 -12.65 23.80
N ASP A 288 -3.25 -12.53 22.59
CA ASP A 288 -3.15 -11.25 21.90
C ASP A 288 -4.54 -10.71 21.52
N PHE A 289 -5.49 -11.56 21.13
CA PHE A 289 -6.88 -11.19 20.91
C PHE A 289 -7.51 -10.54 22.15
N LEU A 290 -7.35 -11.17 23.32
CA LEU A 290 -7.89 -10.64 24.58
C LEU A 290 -7.28 -9.27 24.94
N HIS A 291 -5.98 -9.08 24.68
CA HIS A 291 -5.34 -7.77 24.88
C HIS A 291 -5.92 -6.70 23.95
N ILE A 292 -6.14 -7.02 22.68
CA ILE A 292 -6.74 -6.11 21.69
C ILE A 292 -8.16 -5.73 22.10
N VAL A 293 -8.99 -6.70 22.50
CA VAL A 293 -10.37 -6.46 22.97
C VAL A 293 -10.38 -5.63 24.25
N GLN A 294 -9.49 -5.92 25.20
CA GLN A 294 -9.38 -5.14 26.44
C GLN A 294 -8.99 -3.67 26.16
N ALA A 295 -8.12 -3.43 25.18
CA ALA A 295 -7.73 -2.09 24.76
C ALA A 295 -8.86 -1.35 24.00
N HIS A 296 -9.72 -2.08 23.27
CA HIS A 296 -10.88 -1.52 22.59
C HIS A 296 -11.99 -1.08 23.54
N LEU A 297 -12.20 -1.86 24.62
CA LEU A 297 -13.24 -1.55 25.60
C LEU A 297 -12.91 -0.21 26.28
N PRO A 298 -13.85 0.75 26.34
CA PRO A 298 -13.66 1.94 27.14
C PRO A 298 -13.43 1.47 28.58
N GLY A 299 -12.30 1.87 29.18
CA GLY A 299 -12.00 1.56 30.58
C GLY A 299 -13.20 1.93 31.47
N PRO A 300 -13.32 1.33 32.68
CA PRO A 300 -14.41 1.68 33.58
C PRO A 300 -14.42 3.20 33.73
N LYS A 301 -15.50 3.84 33.28
CA LYS A 301 -15.72 5.27 33.52
C LYS A 301 -15.52 5.43 35.02
N LYS A 302 -14.50 6.19 35.44
CA LYS A 302 -14.45 6.65 36.83
C LYS A 302 -15.77 7.40 37.00
N GLU A 303 -16.70 6.83 37.75
CA GLU A 303 -17.86 7.57 38.22
C GLU A 303 -17.29 8.76 38.98
N THR A 304 -17.26 9.92 38.31
CA THR A 304 -17.15 11.19 39.00
C THR A 304 -18.38 11.23 39.88
N LYS A 305 -18.20 10.95 41.18
CA LYS A 305 -19.23 11.19 42.17
C LYS A 305 -19.46 12.70 42.18
N GLU A 306 -20.38 13.18 41.35
CA GLU A 306 -20.99 14.49 41.59
C GLU A 306 -21.63 14.43 42.98
N PRO A 307 -21.37 15.41 43.87
CA PRO A 307 -22.00 15.44 45.17
C PRO A 307 -23.51 15.61 44.99
N ILE A 308 -24.29 14.68 45.53
CA ILE A 308 -25.74 14.81 45.64
C ILE A 308 -26.03 16.11 46.41
N PRO A 309 -26.86 17.04 45.90
CA PRO A 309 -27.27 18.21 46.66
C PRO A 309 -28.03 17.75 47.91
N ALA A 310 -27.64 18.25 49.08
CA ALA A 310 -28.32 17.95 50.33
C ALA A 310 -29.79 18.41 50.26
N ASP A 311 -30.71 17.51 50.59
CA ASP A 311 -32.12 17.87 50.81
C ASP A 311 -32.25 18.85 51.99
N PRO A 312 -33.16 19.84 51.93
CA PRO A 312 -33.38 20.77 53.03
C PRO A 312 -34.00 20.04 54.25
N PRO A 313 -33.74 20.52 55.48
CA PRO A 313 -34.20 19.86 56.70
C PRO A 313 -35.73 19.90 56.79
N THR A 314 -36.32 18.75 57.12
CA THR A 314 -37.75 18.60 57.39
C THR A 314 -38.15 19.30 58.71
N PRO A 315 -39.30 20.01 58.74
CA PRO A 315 -39.80 20.62 59.97
C PRO A 315 -40.34 19.56 60.96
N PRO A 316 -40.28 19.82 62.28
CA PRO A 316 -40.65 18.85 63.30
C PRO A 316 -42.16 18.57 63.30
N PHE A 317 -42.49 17.29 63.31
CA PHE A 317 -43.84 16.75 63.40
C PHE A 317 -44.53 17.22 64.69
N THR A 318 -45.72 17.82 64.56
CA THR A 318 -46.69 17.90 65.66
C THR A 318 -47.83 16.93 65.35
N CYS A 319 -48.02 16.00 66.29
CA CYS A 319 -49.04 14.96 66.24
C CYS A 319 -50.35 15.54 66.75
N SER A 320 -51.38 15.56 65.89
CA SER A 320 -52.77 15.62 66.36
C SER A 320 -53.64 14.84 65.39
N ALA A 321 -54.23 13.79 65.96
CA ALA A 321 -55.07 12.79 65.33
C ALA A 321 -56.32 13.39 64.69
N THR A 322 -56.72 12.85 63.53
CA THR A 322 -58.15 12.60 63.26
C THR A 322 -58.28 11.44 62.27
N CYS A 323 -59.08 10.45 62.66
CA CYS A 323 -59.40 9.26 61.89
C CYS A 323 -60.56 9.49 60.92
N ALA A 324 -60.53 8.68 59.86
CA ALA A 324 -61.65 8.12 59.10
C ALA A 324 -62.43 8.99 58.10
N ALA A 325 -62.40 8.57 56.83
CA ALA A 325 -63.60 8.06 56.15
C ALA A 325 -63.21 7.24 54.90
N HIS A 326 -63.81 6.06 54.78
CA HIS A 326 -63.69 5.13 53.68
C HIS A 326 -64.85 5.35 52.70
N VAL A 327 -64.59 5.43 51.39
CA VAL A 327 -65.62 5.32 50.33
C VAL A 327 -65.05 4.47 49.18
N PRO A 328 -65.78 3.46 48.67
CA PRO A 328 -65.25 2.48 47.73
C PRO A 328 -65.66 2.72 46.26
N SER A 329 -65.01 1.94 45.39
CA SER A 329 -65.36 1.50 44.02
C SER A 329 -64.94 2.37 42.81
N SER A 330 -64.14 1.76 41.92
CA SER A 330 -64.60 1.39 40.58
C SER A 330 -63.59 0.47 39.88
N SER A 331 -64.11 -0.69 39.47
CA SER A 331 -63.55 -1.71 38.59
C SER A 331 -63.22 -1.21 37.18
N ILE A 332 -62.13 -1.71 36.57
CA ILE A 332 -62.04 -2.06 35.14
C ILE A 332 -61.00 -3.18 34.96
N SER A 333 -61.44 -4.30 34.39
CA SER A 333 -60.60 -5.36 33.80
C SER A 333 -60.53 -5.16 32.28
N PRO A 334 -59.48 -5.61 31.58
CA PRO A 334 -59.60 -5.93 30.15
C PRO A 334 -59.47 -7.44 29.89
N ALA A 335 -60.35 -7.89 29.01
CA ALA A 335 -60.49 -9.26 28.56
C ALA A 335 -59.81 -9.48 27.20
N ARG A 336 -59.26 -10.71 27.07
CA ARG A 336 -59.41 -11.66 25.94
C ARG A 336 -58.66 -11.44 24.61
N LYS A 337 -57.62 -12.27 24.46
CA LYS A 337 -57.31 -13.23 23.36
C LYS A 337 -57.88 -12.93 21.97
N GLN A 338 -56.97 -12.65 21.02
CA GLN A 338 -57.19 -12.86 19.60
C GLN A 338 -56.81 -14.29 19.16
N THR A 339 -57.74 -14.91 18.45
CA THR A 339 -57.74 -16.23 17.80
C THR A 339 -57.01 -16.22 16.46
N ARG A 340 -56.19 -17.25 16.21
CA ARG A 340 -55.67 -17.66 14.89
C ARG A 340 -56.71 -18.55 14.19
N ASN A 341 -57.20 -18.12 13.01
CA ASN A 341 -57.79 -19.00 11.97
C ASN A 341 -56.72 -19.13 10.87
N SER A 342 -56.12 -20.30 10.61
CA SER A 342 -56.62 -21.43 9.83
C SER A 342 -56.91 -21.10 8.35
N GLN A 343 -56.05 -21.56 7.44
CA GLN A 343 -56.49 -22.43 6.36
C GLN A 343 -55.31 -23.26 5.78
N ARG A 344 -55.59 -24.54 5.69
CA ARG A 344 -54.79 -25.68 5.24
C ARG A 344 -55.57 -26.30 4.09
N LYS A 345 -54.89 -26.65 2.99
CA LYS A 345 -54.98 -27.94 2.26
C LYS A 345 -54.41 -27.73 0.84
N GLU A 346 -53.32 -28.40 0.47
CA GLU A 346 -53.27 -29.77 -0.10
C GLU A 346 -54.03 -29.85 -1.43
N ARG A 347 -53.49 -30.32 -2.56
CA ARG A 347 -52.78 -31.60 -2.74
C ARG A 347 -52.23 -31.73 -4.18
N LYS A 348 -51.06 -32.39 -4.29
CA LYS A 348 -50.66 -33.50 -5.21
C LYS A 348 -51.15 -33.43 -6.68
N LYS A 349 -50.34 -33.68 -7.72
CA LYS A 349 -49.56 -34.91 -7.98
C LYS A 349 -48.91 -34.82 -9.38
N LYS A 350 -47.66 -35.31 -9.52
CA LYS A 350 -46.99 -35.99 -10.69
C LYS A 350 -47.00 -35.24 -12.05
N THR A 351 -45.95 -35.27 -12.88
CA THR A 351 -45.39 -36.47 -13.52
C THR A 351 -44.04 -36.19 -14.21
N LYS A 352 -43.19 -37.22 -14.23
CA LYS A 352 -42.07 -37.53 -15.15
C LYS A 352 -42.01 -36.70 -16.45
N LYS A 353 -40.81 -36.23 -16.81
CA LYS A 353 -39.87 -36.95 -17.68
C LYS A 353 -38.49 -36.33 -17.58
#